data_AF-A0A2D8UIY4-F1
#
_entry.id   AF-A0A2D8UIY4-F1
#
_cell.length_a   1.000
_cell.length_b   1.000
_cell.length_c   1.000
_cell.angle_alpha   90.00
_cell.angle_beta   90.00
_cell.angle_gamma   90.00
#
_symmetry.space_group_name_H-M   'P 1'
#
loop_
_entity.id
_entity.type
_entity.pdbx_description
1 polymer ?
#
loop_
_entity_poly.entity_id
_entity_poly.type
_entity_poly.pdbx_seq_one_letter_code
_entity_poly.pdbx_strand_id
1 'polypeptide(L)'
;MSDFGAMIIFRKANSESFTDDDKNTIKSALKKVINKGNYSNLIKEGNYLNLKGWDNDKLCSLLTEYYIDENYDETVEFAKEEDLEDAKNISRQLQKELGDVYEVIASFEEW
;
A
#
# COMPACT_ATOMS: atom_id res chain seq x y z
N MET A 1 2.12 -17.44 2.29
CA MET A 1 1.70 -16.26 3.06
C MET A 1 2.99 -15.56 3.40
N SER A 2 3.14 -14.30 2.99
CA SER A 2 4.18 -13.42 3.53
C SER A 2 3.96 -13.24 5.03
N ASP A 3 4.96 -12.73 5.74
CA ASP A 3 4.91 -12.56 7.18
C ASP A 3 4.82 -11.07 7.59
N PHE A 4 5.37 -10.17 6.76
CA PHE A 4 5.28 -8.73 6.99
C PHE A 4 5.51 -7.91 5.71
N GLY A 5 5.23 -6.61 5.77
CA GLY A 5 5.57 -5.67 4.70
C GLY A 5 4.81 -4.35 4.76
N ALA A 6 5.13 -3.45 3.83
CA ALA A 6 4.45 -2.18 3.69
C ALA A 6 3.18 -2.28 2.83
N MET A 7 2.16 -1.52 3.21
CA MET A 7 0.90 -1.48 2.50
C MET A 7 0.27 -0.08 2.50
N ILE A 8 -0.61 0.14 1.52
CA ILE A 8 -1.51 1.28 1.49
C ILE A 8 -2.92 0.81 1.79
N ILE A 9 -3.54 1.39 2.80
CA ILE A 9 -4.93 1.15 3.19
C ILE A 9 -5.77 2.30 2.66
N PHE A 10 -6.89 1.95 2.05
CA PHE A 10 -7.88 2.87 1.50
C PHE A 10 -9.18 2.71 2.27
N ARG A 11 -9.77 3.84 2.63
CA ARG A 11 -11.12 3.91 3.18
C ARG A 11 -11.92 4.97 2.44
N LYS A 12 -13.19 4.71 2.16
CA LYS A 12 -14.08 5.75 1.62
C LYS A 12 -14.49 6.71 2.74
N ALA A 13 -14.47 8.01 2.45
CA ALA A 13 -14.87 9.04 3.42
C ALA A 13 -16.32 8.86 3.92
N ASN A 14 -17.21 8.34 3.06
CA ASN A 14 -18.62 8.10 3.39
C ASN A 14 -18.88 6.72 4.05
N SER A 15 -17.84 5.93 4.34
CA SER A 15 -17.95 4.57 4.91
C SER A 15 -18.79 3.58 4.07
N GLU A 16 -18.99 3.85 2.78
CA GLU A 16 -19.62 2.91 1.87
C GLU A 16 -18.65 1.82 1.41
N SER A 17 -19.19 0.68 0.96
CA SER A 17 -18.39 -0.36 0.32
C SER A 17 -17.77 0.11 -1.00
N PHE A 18 -16.62 -0.48 -1.34
CA PHE A 18 -15.94 -0.24 -2.60
C PHE A 18 -16.63 -0.96 -3.75
N THR A 19 -17.01 -0.18 -4.77
CA THR A 19 -17.45 -0.66 -6.07
C THR A 19 -16.25 -1.05 -6.94
N ASP A 20 -16.50 -1.71 -8.06
CA ASP A 20 -15.42 -2.04 -9.00
C ASP A 20 -14.85 -0.80 -9.71
N ASP A 21 -15.64 0.25 -9.90
CA ASP A 21 -15.17 1.54 -10.42
C ASP A 21 -14.22 2.23 -9.44
N ASP A 22 -14.50 2.15 -8.14
CA ASP A 22 -13.59 2.67 -7.10
C ASP A 22 -12.24 1.91 -7.15
N LYS A 23 -12.29 0.57 -7.25
CA LYS A 23 -11.08 -0.26 -7.37
C LYS A 23 -10.29 0.09 -8.62
N ASN A 24 -10.95 0.30 -9.76
CA ASN A 24 -10.27 0.68 -11.01
C ASN A 24 -9.64 2.08 -10.93
N THR A 25 -10.30 3.01 -10.25
CA THR A 25 -9.77 4.35 -9.97
C THR A 25 -8.52 4.27 -9.10
N ILE A 26 -8.58 3.51 -8.00
CA ILE A 26 -7.45 3.31 -7.09
C ILE A 26 -6.27 2.65 -7.79
N LYS A 27 -6.51 1.57 -8.56
CA LYS A 27 -5.46 0.90 -9.34
C LYS A 27 -4.79 1.83 -10.34
N SER A 28 -5.58 2.68 -11.01
CA SER A 28 -5.07 3.65 -11.97
C SER A 28 -4.21 4.71 -11.28
N ALA A 29 -4.65 5.22 -10.12
CA ALA A 29 -3.90 6.16 -9.31
C ALA A 29 -2.59 5.54 -8.80
N LEU A 30 -2.63 4.32 -8.25
CA LEU A 30 -1.46 3.56 -7.81
C LEU A 30 -0.44 3.40 -8.94
N LYS A 31 -0.88 2.89 -10.10
CA LYS A 31 -0.02 2.72 -11.27
C LYS A 31 0.61 4.04 -11.70
N LYS A 32 -0.15 5.14 -11.68
CA LYS A 32 0.36 6.47 -12.04
C LYS A 32 1.41 6.97 -11.05
N VAL A 33 1.13 6.88 -9.74
CA VAL A 33 2.03 7.36 -8.68
C VAL A 33 3.32 6.53 -8.66
N ILE A 34 3.21 5.21 -8.62
CA ILE A 34 4.37 4.30 -8.48
C ILE A 34 5.28 4.38 -9.72
N ASN A 35 4.72 4.45 -10.93
CA ASN A 35 5.54 4.57 -12.15
C ASN A 35 6.20 5.94 -12.33
N LYS A 36 5.64 7.00 -11.74
CA LYS A 36 6.24 8.35 -11.78
C LYS A 36 7.25 8.58 -10.68
N GLY A 37 7.13 7.90 -9.56
CA GLY A 37 8.04 8.02 -8.43
C GLY A 37 9.32 7.20 -8.59
N ASN A 38 10.33 7.55 -7.80
CA ASN A 38 11.57 6.80 -7.70
C ASN A 38 11.57 5.91 -6.46
N TYR A 39 10.65 4.93 -6.43
CA TYR A 39 10.52 3.95 -5.35
C TYR A 39 11.39 2.72 -5.59
N SER A 40 11.60 1.94 -4.53
CA SER A 40 12.35 0.68 -4.58
C SER A 40 11.82 -0.27 -5.67
N ASN A 41 12.70 -1.11 -6.22
CA ASN A 41 12.29 -2.11 -7.21
C ASN A 41 11.30 -3.12 -6.64
N LEU A 42 11.37 -3.41 -5.34
CA LEU A 42 10.43 -4.28 -4.64
C LEU A 42 8.99 -3.75 -4.77
N ILE A 43 8.80 -2.44 -4.65
CA ILE A 43 7.49 -1.81 -4.83
C ILE A 43 7.06 -1.81 -6.30
N LYS A 44 7.98 -1.52 -7.23
CA LYS A 44 7.66 -1.40 -8.66
C LYS A 44 7.31 -2.75 -9.31
N GLU A 45 8.00 -3.80 -8.89
CA GLU A 45 7.76 -5.18 -9.34
C GLU A 45 6.72 -5.91 -8.48
N GLY A 46 6.36 -5.34 -7.33
CA GLY A 46 5.36 -5.86 -6.42
C GLY A 46 3.94 -5.87 -6.99
N ASN A 47 3.05 -6.64 -6.36
CA ASN A 47 1.67 -6.81 -6.81
C ASN A 47 0.70 -5.77 -6.19
N TYR A 48 1.10 -4.50 -6.16
CA TYR A 48 0.33 -3.39 -5.61
C TYR A 48 -1.01 -3.14 -6.34
N LEU A 49 -1.23 -3.75 -7.50
CA LEU A 49 -2.51 -3.67 -8.22
C LEU A 49 -3.53 -4.71 -7.73
N ASN A 50 -3.10 -5.68 -6.93
CA ASN A 50 -3.99 -6.67 -6.34
C ASN A 50 -4.58 -6.16 -5.02
N LEU A 51 -5.64 -5.37 -5.13
CA LEU A 51 -6.37 -4.86 -3.97
C LEU A 51 -7.07 -6.00 -3.21
N LYS A 52 -6.82 -6.10 -1.91
CA LYS A 52 -7.45 -7.07 -0.99
C LYS A 52 -8.34 -6.34 0.02
N GLY A 53 -9.31 -7.03 0.60
CA GLY A 53 -10.04 -6.51 1.76
C GLY A 53 -9.16 -6.59 3.01
N TRP A 54 -9.11 -5.53 3.81
CA TRP A 54 -8.33 -5.51 5.06
C TRP A 54 -9.24 -5.65 6.29
N ASP A 55 -10.25 -4.79 6.38
CA ASP A 55 -11.26 -4.76 7.43
C ASP A 55 -12.63 -4.45 6.80
N ASN A 56 -13.70 -4.51 7.60
CA ASN A 56 -15.01 -3.99 7.21
C ASN A 56 -14.85 -2.52 6.75
N ASP A 57 -15.19 -2.24 5.48
CA ASP A 57 -15.09 -0.93 4.82
C ASP A 57 -13.70 -0.51 4.27
N LYS A 58 -12.66 -1.35 4.40
CA LYS A 58 -11.29 -1.01 3.96
C LYS A 58 -10.75 -1.92 2.86
N LEU A 59 -10.03 -1.34 1.93
CA LEU A 59 -9.18 -2.06 0.97
C LEU A 59 -7.71 -1.83 1.30
N CYS A 60 -6.86 -2.81 1.03
CA CYS A 60 -5.42 -2.65 1.09
C CYS A 60 -4.74 -3.05 -0.23
N SER A 61 -3.61 -2.40 -0.48
CA SER A 61 -2.65 -2.71 -1.52
C SER A 61 -1.33 -3.04 -0.85
N LEU A 62 -0.82 -4.25 -1.04
CA LEU A 62 0.52 -4.63 -0.57
C LEU A 62 1.56 -4.01 -1.49
N LEU A 63 2.48 -3.23 -0.93
CA LEU A 63 3.60 -2.63 -1.66
C LEU A 63 4.80 -3.56 -1.65
N THR A 64 5.12 -4.12 -0.48
CA THR A 64 6.21 -5.08 -0.29
C THR A 64 5.70 -6.28 0.52
N GLU A 65 6.31 -7.44 0.27
CA GLU A 65 5.98 -8.71 0.92
C GLU A 65 7.31 -9.41 1.27
N TYR A 66 7.54 -9.67 2.56
CA TYR A 66 8.72 -10.38 3.05
C TYR A 66 8.34 -11.72 3.67
N TYR A 67 9.29 -12.64 3.66
CA TYR A 67 9.18 -13.97 4.26
C TYR A 67 10.28 -14.11 5.32
N ILE A 68 9.93 -14.62 6.49
CA ILE A 68 10.87 -14.77 7.61
C ILE A 68 11.95 -15.78 7.26
N ASP A 69 13.19 -15.33 7.39
CA ASP A 69 14.46 -16.07 7.32
C ASP A 69 15.12 -16.07 8.72
N GLU A 70 16.15 -16.90 8.93
CA GLU A 70 16.98 -16.96 10.13
C GLU A 70 17.54 -15.59 10.61
N ASN A 71 17.55 -14.53 9.78
CA ASN A 71 17.93 -13.14 10.14
C ASN A 71 16.73 -12.16 10.26
N TYR A 72 15.70 -12.55 11.01
CA TYR A 72 14.44 -11.82 11.18
C TYR A 72 14.60 -10.35 11.63
N ASP A 73 15.27 -10.10 12.76
CA ASP A 73 15.20 -8.78 13.43
C ASP A 73 15.88 -7.66 12.62
N GLU A 74 17.07 -7.90 12.06
CA GLU A 74 17.78 -6.90 11.24
C GLU A 74 17.04 -6.62 9.92
N THR A 75 16.40 -7.63 9.34
CA THR A 75 15.66 -7.49 8.07
C THR A 75 14.39 -6.67 8.26
N VAL A 76 13.69 -6.86 9.38
CA VAL A 76 12.46 -6.12 9.69
C VAL A 76 12.75 -4.65 9.96
N GLU A 77 13.77 -4.32 10.76
CA GLU A 77 14.08 -2.91 11.06
C GLU A 77 14.46 -2.14 9.79
N PHE A 78 15.32 -2.71 8.96
CA PHE A 78 15.73 -2.07 7.70
C PHE A 78 14.55 -1.91 6.73
N ALA A 79 13.75 -2.97 6.52
CA ALA A 79 12.58 -2.91 5.66
C ALA A 79 11.54 -1.91 6.17
N LYS A 80 11.33 -1.84 7.48
CA LYS A 80 10.37 -0.94 8.09
C LYS A 80 10.76 0.52 7.92
N GLU A 81 12.04 0.88 8.04
CA GLU A 81 12.45 2.27 7.84
C GLU A 81 12.29 2.71 6.38
N GLU A 82 12.86 1.95 5.43
CA GLU A 82 12.84 2.32 4.01
C GLU A 82 11.43 2.20 3.40
N ASP A 83 10.76 1.07 3.57
CA ASP A 83 9.48 0.84 2.90
C ASP A 83 8.36 1.69 3.49
N LEU A 84 8.40 1.99 4.80
CA LEU A 84 7.40 2.86 5.40
C LEU A 84 7.56 4.29 4.91
N GLU A 85 8.78 4.77 4.69
CA GLU A 85 9.01 6.08 4.09
C GLU A 85 8.47 6.13 2.65
N ASP A 86 8.77 5.12 1.84
CA ASP A 86 8.22 4.99 0.49
C ASP A 86 6.69 4.91 0.50
N ALA A 87 6.11 4.10 1.39
CA ALA A 87 4.66 3.99 1.56
C ALA A 87 4.02 5.33 1.97
N LYS A 88 4.65 6.09 2.88
CA LYS A 88 4.19 7.44 3.27
C LYS A 88 4.26 8.42 2.10
N ASN A 89 5.29 8.32 1.26
CA ASN A 89 5.42 9.17 0.08
C ASN A 89 4.36 8.81 -0.98
N ILE A 90 4.10 7.53 -1.19
CA ILE A 90 3.04 7.03 -2.06
C ILE A 90 1.67 7.47 -1.54
N SER A 91 1.38 7.33 -0.25
CA SER A 91 0.09 7.72 0.33
C SER A 91 -0.18 9.21 0.18
N ARG A 92 0.82 10.07 0.41
CA ARG A 92 0.69 11.53 0.19
C ARG A 92 0.41 11.89 -1.27
N GLN A 93 1.03 11.20 -2.22
CA GLN A 93 0.80 11.40 -3.65
C GLN A 93 -0.60 10.91 -4.05
N LEU A 94 -1.00 9.74 -3.56
CA LEU A 94 -2.32 9.17 -3.78
C LEU A 94 -3.42 10.06 -3.20
N GLN A 95 -3.24 10.59 -1.99
CA GLN A 95 -4.21 11.49 -1.37
C GLN A 95 -4.46 12.74 -2.23
N LYS A 96 -3.41 13.29 -2.87
CA LYS A 96 -3.55 14.42 -3.80
C LYS A 96 -4.28 14.05 -5.09
N GLU A 97 -4.06 12.83 -5.59
CA GLU A 97 -4.66 12.34 -6.84
C GLU A 97 -6.12 11.92 -6.64
N LEU A 98 -6.44 11.30 -5.51
CA LEU A 98 -7.75 10.74 -5.18
C LEU A 98 -8.67 11.75 -4.47
N GLY A 99 -8.10 12.82 -3.90
CA GLY A 99 -8.83 13.86 -3.19
C GLY A 99 -9.53 13.35 -1.93
N ASP A 100 -10.50 14.11 -1.44
CA ASP A 100 -11.20 13.83 -0.17
C ASP A 100 -12.24 12.70 -0.26
N VAL A 101 -12.34 12.02 -1.41
CA VAL A 101 -13.23 10.87 -1.60
C VAL A 101 -12.71 9.66 -0.83
N TYR A 102 -11.39 9.53 -0.76
CA TYR A 102 -10.70 8.41 -0.12
C TYR A 102 -9.72 8.91 0.92
N GLU A 103 -9.75 8.28 2.09
CA GLU A 103 -8.68 8.36 3.08
C GLU A 103 -7.61 7.33 2.70
N VAL A 104 -6.36 7.80 2.55
CA VAL A 104 -5.22 6.97 2.16
C VAL A 104 -4.21 6.91 3.30
N ILE A 105 -3.99 5.71 3.84
CA ILE A 105 -3.14 5.47 5.01
C ILE A 105 -1.98 4.57 4.59
N ALA A 106 -0.76 4.95 4.96
CA ALA A 106 0.41 4.08 4.83
C ALA A 106 0.60 3.30 6.14
N SER A 107 0.76 1.98 6.03
CA SER A 107 1.08 1.14 7.19
C SER A 107 2.19 0.14 6.85
N PHE A 108 2.83 -0.36 7.90
CA PHE A 108 3.73 -1.51 7.85
C PHE A 108 3.22 -2.48 8.91
N GLU A 109 2.82 -3.67 8.47
CA GLU A 109 2.15 -4.65 9.34
C GLU A 109 2.92 -5.98 9.31
N GLU A 110 2.84 -6.70 10.41
CA GLU A 110 3.22 -8.11 10.56
C GLU A 110 1.90 -8.91 10.62
N TRP A 111 1.78 -10.03 9.89
CA TRP A 111 0.52 -10.78 9.77
C TRP A 111 0.68 -12.31 9.77
#